data_AF-A0A9D3M3H9-F1
#
_entry.id   AF-A0A9D3M3H9-F1
#
_cell.length_a   1.000
_cell.length_b   1.000
_cell.length_c   1.000
_cell.angle_alpha   90.00
_cell.angle_beta   90.00
_cell.angle_gamma   90.00
#
_symmetry.space_group_name_H-M   'P 1'
#
loop_
_entity.id
_entity.type
_entity.pdbx_description
1 polymer ?
#
loop_
_entity_poly.entity_id
_entity_poly.type
_entity_poly.pdbx_seq_one_letter_code
_entity_poly.pdbx_strand_id
1 'polypeptide(L)'
;MSDGVEVFVVGFVLPSAETDMCVPDSRSGWLGSMVYLGMMVGAFFWGGMSDKVGRRQCLLISMSLNGFFAFLSSFVQGYGFFLLCRLIAGFGIGGAVPIVFSFFAETLAREKRGEHLSWLCMFWMIGGIYASAMAWAIIPHYGWSFSMGSAYQFHSWRVFVVVCALPCVCAVVALTFIPESPRFYLEVGKHDEAWMILKQIHDTNMRARGQPEKVFTVNRIKIPKQIDELVEMQSETGNPVSKVLFRVKAELHGIWLTFLKCFNYPVKDNTIKLAIVWFTLSFGFYGLSVWFPDVIKHLQADEYASKVKTHANERIEDFTFNFTLENQIHTNGVFINDRFVSMKFKSVTFIDSTFQNCYFDDVTSVGSYFRNCTFIEAFFYNTDIDDSKLRNSEVINSTFHHNKTGCQMTFDDDYSAYWVYFVNFLGTLAVLPGILCLHFSWTK
;
A
#
# COMPACT_ATOMS: atom_id res chain seq x y z
N MET A 1 13.62 3.25 5.08
CA MET A 1 12.75 2.47 5.99
C MET A 1 11.31 2.90 5.86
N SER A 2 10.93 4.14 6.23
CA SER A 2 9.53 4.62 6.16
C SER A 2 8.90 4.46 4.78
N ASP A 3 9.64 4.77 3.72
CA ASP A 3 9.27 4.56 2.32
C ASP A 3 9.00 3.08 2.00
N GLY A 4 9.85 2.18 2.50
CA GLY A 4 9.65 0.73 2.37
C GLY A 4 8.40 0.26 3.08
N VAL A 5 8.20 0.67 4.34
CA VAL A 5 7.00 0.31 5.13
C VAL A 5 5.73 0.62 4.34
N GLU A 6 5.59 1.85 3.85
CA GLU A 6 4.37 2.30 3.15
C GLU A 6 4.11 1.55 1.84
N VAL A 7 5.15 1.22 1.07
CA VAL A 7 4.99 0.43 -0.17
C VAL A 7 4.49 -0.99 0.15
N PHE A 8 5.03 -1.64 1.19
CA PHE A 8 4.60 -2.99 1.58
C PHE A 8 3.23 -3.00 2.28
N VAL A 9 2.87 -1.95 3.03
CA VAL A 9 1.57 -1.81 3.71
C VAL A 9 0.41 -1.96 2.75
N VAL A 10 0.51 -1.45 1.53
CA VAL A 10 -0.56 -1.52 0.53
C VAL A 10 -0.94 -2.98 0.24
N GLY A 11 0.05 -3.87 0.10
CA GLY A 11 -0.19 -5.28 -0.17
C GLY A 11 -0.88 -6.01 1.00
N PHE A 12 -0.60 -5.61 2.24
CA PHE A 12 -1.21 -6.22 3.43
C PHE A 12 -2.60 -5.65 3.77
N VAL A 13 -2.85 -4.38 3.47
CA VAL A 13 -4.15 -3.73 3.75
C VAL A 13 -5.21 -4.08 2.72
N LEU A 14 -4.81 -4.29 1.46
CA LEU A 14 -5.71 -4.56 0.33
C LEU A 14 -6.79 -5.61 0.62
N PRO A 15 -6.48 -6.86 1.02
CA PRO A 15 -7.49 -7.89 1.26
C PRO A 15 -8.43 -7.53 2.43
N SER A 16 -7.90 -6.97 3.53
CA SER A 16 -8.73 -6.58 4.67
C SER A 16 -9.65 -5.41 4.36
N ALA A 17 -9.18 -4.44 3.57
CA ALA A 17 -9.97 -3.26 3.19
C ALA A 17 -11.10 -3.60 2.20
N GLU A 18 -10.87 -4.55 1.28
CA GLU A 18 -11.88 -5.03 0.32
C GLU A 18 -13.07 -5.68 1.01
N THR A 19 -12.78 -6.56 1.98
CA THR A 19 -13.81 -7.26 2.73
C THR A 19 -14.57 -6.32 3.68
N ASP A 20 -13.88 -5.34 4.31
CA ASP A 20 -14.52 -4.33 5.18
C ASP A 20 -15.45 -3.40 4.39
N MET A 21 -15.04 -2.96 3.19
CA MET A 21 -15.79 -1.99 2.38
C MET A 21 -16.79 -2.63 1.38
N CYS A 22 -17.01 -3.94 1.44
CA CYS A 22 -17.86 -4.70 0.50
C CYS A 22 -17.57 -4.38 -0.98
N VAL A 23 -16.29 -4.26 -1.35
CA VAL A 23 -15.91 -3.87 -2.72
C VAL A 23 -15.95 -5.12 -3.62
N PRO A 24 -16.65 -5.10 -4.77
CA PRO A 24 -16.63 -6.22 -5.70
C PRO A 24 -15.22 -6.44 -6.28
N ASP A 25 -14.86 -7.69 -6.55
CA ASP A 25 -13.52 -8.10 -7.01
C ASP A 25 -13.00 -7.30 -8.22
N SER A 26 -13.89 -6.81 -9.10
CA SER A 26 -13.51 -5.98 -10.25
C SER A 26 -12.90 -4.62 -9.89
N ARG A 27 -13.18 -4.11 -8.67
CA ARG A 27 -12.65 -2.83 -8.17
C ARG A 27 -11.46 -3.00 -7.24
N SER A 28 -11.21 -4.19 -6.70
CA SER A 28 -10.07 -4.53 -5.83
C SER A 28 -8.74 -4.01 -6.38
N GLY A 29 -8.42 -4.34 -7.63
CA GLY A 29 -7.12 -4.01 -8.25
C GLY A 29 -6.79 -2.51 -8.31
N TRP A 30 -7.79 -1.63 -8.33
CA TRP A 30 -7.59 -0.18 -8.38
C TRP A 30 -6.89 0.36 -7.13
N LEU A 31 -7.07 -0.27 -5.97
CA LEU A 31 -6.47 0.21 -4.72
C LEU A 31 -4.94 0.08 -4.74
N GLY A 32 -4.41 -1.02 -5.28
CA GLY A 32 -2.98 -1.19 -5.50
C GLY A 32 -2.45 -0.27 -6.60
N SER A 33 -3.14 -0.22 -7.75
CA SER A 33 -2.68 0.55 -8.92
C SER A 33 -2.62 2.06 -8.68
N MET A 34 -3.56 2.63 -7.92
CA MET A 34 -3.59 4.08 -7.65
C MET A 34 -2.38 4.57 -6.85
N VAL A 35 -1.81 3.74 -5.97
CA VAL A 35 -0.59 4.10 -5.22
C VAL A 35 0.60 4.19 -6.17
N TYR A 36 0.79 3.19 -7.04
CA TYR A 36 1.86 3.20 -8.03
C TYR A 36 1.68 4.33 -9.07
N LEU A 37 0.44 4.62 -9.46
CA LEU A 37 0.13 5.78 -10.30
C LEU A 37 0.53 7.09 -9.61
N GLY A 38 0.20 7.23 -8.32
CA GLY A 38 0.64 8.34 -7.48
C GLY A 38 2.17 8.45 -7.45
N MET A 39 2.87 7.34 -7.23
CA MET A 39 4.34 7.30 -7.22
C MET A 39 4.95 7.74 -8.55
N MET A 40 4.39 7.33 -9.68
CA MET A 40 4.85 7.73 -11.01
C MET A 40 4.75 9.25 -11.21
N VAL A 41 3.59 9.83 -10.89
CA VAL A 41 3.36 11.28 -11.01
C VAL A 41 4.23 12.05 -10.00
N GLY A 42 4.36 11.51 -8.78
CA GLY A 42 5.19 12.06 -7.71
C GLY A 42 6.67 12.10 -8.06
N ALA A 43 7.22 11.01 -8.60
CA ALA A 43 8.63 10.95 -8.99
C ALA A 43 9.00 12.01 -10.04
N PHE A 44 8.12 12.23 -11.02
CA PHE A 44 8.34 13.26 -12.04
C PHE A 44 8.30 14.68 -11.43
N PHE A 45 7.28 14.97 -10.61
CA PHE A 45 7.11 16.29 -10.01
C PHE A 45 8.21 16.62 -8.99
N TRP A 46 8.41 15.73 -8.01
CA TRP A 46 9.36 15.94 -6.93
C TRP A 46 10.82 15.84 -7.38
N GLY A 47 11.12 15.01 -8.38
CA GLY A 47 12.47 14.92 -8.95
C GLY A 47 12.95 16.28 -9.46
N GLY A 48 12.15 16.92 -10.31
CA GLY A 48 12.49 18.25 -10.82
C GLY A 48 12.41 19.37 -9.80
N MET A 49 11.48 19.27 -8.83
CA MET A 49 11.39 20.25 -7.74
C MET A 49 12.60 20.20 -6.80
N SER A 50 13.17 19.00 -6.58
CA SER A 50 14.31 18.78 -5.68
C SER A 50 15.58 19.50 -6.11
N ASP A 51 15.76 19.71 -7.41
CA ASP A 51 16.90 20.44 -7.97
C ASP A 51 16.78 21.95 -7.76
N LYS A 52 15.56 22.48 -7.59
CA LYS A 52 15.30 23.93 -7.51
C LYS A 52 15.08 24.43 -6.08
N VAL A 53 14.22 23.74 -5.33
CA VAL A 53 13.84 24.15 -3.97
C VAL A 53 14.84 23.64 -2.93
N GLY A 54 15.55 22.56 -3.25
CA GLY A 54 16.47 21.88 -2.34
C GLY A 54 16.01 20.46 -2.05
N ARG A 55 16.99 19.59 -1.79
CA ARG A 55 16.76 18.15 -1.63
C ARG A 55 16.11 17.87 -0.27
N ARG A 56 16.59 18.46 0.82
CA ARG A 56 16.00 18.30 2.17
C ARG A 56 14.61 18.91 2.24
N GLN A 57 14.39 20.10 1.69
CA GLN A 57 13.07 20.73 1.75
C GLN A 57 12.02 19.91 0.98
N CYS A 58 12.34 19.44 -0.23
CA CYS A 58 11.43 18.58 -0.98
C CYS A 58 11.19 17.24 -0.28
N LEU A 59 12.22 16.66 0.35
CA LEU A 59 12.08 15.43 1.13
C LEU A 59 11.17 15.62 2.35
N LEU A 60 11.30 16.73 3.08
CA LEU A 60 10.44 17.06 4.20
C LEU A 60 8.97 17.18 3.77
N ILE A 61 8.70 17.89 2.68
CA ILE A 61 7.33 18.09 2.19
C ILE A 61 6.75 16.76 1.68
N SER A 62 7.50 15.99 0.90
CA SER A 62 7.02 14.73 0.34
C SER A 62 6.75 13.67 1.43
N MET A 63 7.62 13.57 2.44
CA MET A 63 7.41 12.68 3.58
C MET A 63 6.27 13.15 4.50
N SER A 64 6.14 14.46 4.73
CA SER A 64 5.02 15.00 5.52
C SER A 64 3.68 14.75 4.83
N LEU A 65 3.62 14.95 3.51
CA LEU A 65 2.44 14.67 2.70
C LEU A 65 2.10 13.18 2.74
N ASN A 66 3.10 12.31 2.57
CA ASN A 66 2.91 10.87 2.70
C ASN A 66 2.36 10.49 4.08
N GLY A 67 3.02 10.89 5.17
CA GLY A 67 2.60 10.55 6.53
C GLY A 67 1.22 11.09 6.90
N PHE A 68 0.90 12.32 6.50
CA PHE A 68 -0.41 12.93 6.77
C PHE A 68 -1.55 12.20 6.04
N PHE A 69 -1.39 11.93 4.74
CA PHE A 69 -2.44 11.26 3.97
C PHE A 69 -2.52 9.76 4.26
N ALA A 70 -1.41 9.10 4.60
CA ALA A 70 -1.41 7.73 5.11
C ALA A 70 -2.20 7.63 6.42
N PHE A 71 -1.92 8.53 7.38
CA PHE A 71 -2.67 8.62 8.63
C PHE A 71 -4.15 8.94 8.38
N LEU A 72 -4.45 9.93 7.54
CA LEU A 72 -5.83 10.29 7.18
C LEU A 72 -6.58 9.11 6.56
N SER A 73 -5.91 8.30 5.71
CA SER A 73 -6.53 7.14 5.06
C SER A 73 -7.08 6.10 6.06
N SER A 74 -6.51 6.01 7.27
CA SER A 74 -6.98 5.11 8.31
C SER A 74 -8.36 5.50 8.88
N PHE A 75 -8.76 6.77 8.80
CA PHE A 75 -10.05 7.26 9.32
C PHE A 75 -11.16 7.30 8.25
N VAL A 76 -10.80 7.10 6.98
CA VAL A 76 -11.76 7.21 5.88
C VAL A 76 -12.59 5.95 5.72
N GLN A 77 -13.91 6.09 5.73
CA GLN A 77 -14.86 4.98 5.51
C GLN A 77 -15.31 4.84 4.05
N GLY A 78 -15.22 5.91 3.25
CA GLY A 78 -15.61 5.88 1.84
C GLY A 78 -14.49 5.38 0.93
N TYR A 79 -14.74 4.33 0.15
CA TYR A 79 -13.77 3.73 -0.78
C TYR A 79 -13.13 4.76 -1.73
N GLY A 80 -13.91 5.68 -2.31
CA GLY A 80 -13.39 6.70 -3.23
C GLY A 80 -12.45 7.71 -2.57
N PHE A 81 -12.78 8.18 -1.37
CA PHE A 81 -11.91 9.09 -0.62
C PHE A 81 -10.68 8.38 -0.07
N PHE A 82 -10.80 7.09 0.26
CA PHE A 82 -9.68 6.24 0.66
C PHE A 82 -8.68 6.05 -0.49
N LEU A 83 -9.17 5.78 -1.71
CA LEU A 83 -8.35 5.75 -2.93
C LEU A 83 -7.63 7.07 -3.17
N LEU A 84 -8.33 8.21 -3.03
CA LEU A 84 -7.72 9.53 -3.21
C LEU A 84 -6.61 9.79 -2.19
N CYS A 85 -6.84 9.48 -0.90
CA CYS A 85 -5.81 9.61 0.12
C CYS A 85 -4.58 8.75 -0.20
N ARG A 86 -4.79 7.51 -0.69
CA ARG A 86 -3.71 6.61 -1.08
C ARG A 86 -2.95 7.05 -2.32
N LEU A 87 -3.64 7.64 -3.30
CA LEU A 87 -3.00 8.24 -4.47
C LEU A 87 -2.11 9.43 -4.07
N ILE A 88 -2.59 10.28 -3.17
CA ILE A 88 -1.82 11.42 -2.67
C ILE A 88 -0.64 10.95 -1.80
N ALA A 89 -0.84 9.95 -0.93
CA ALA A 89 0.26 9.33 -0.19
C ALA A 89 1.33 8.76 -1.14
N GLY A 90 0.90 8.01 -2.16
CA GLY A 90 1.77 7.50 -3.23
C GLY A 90 2.56 8.60 -3.96
N PHE A 91 1.93 9.76 -4.19
CA PHE A 91 2.61 10.94 -4.75
C PHE A 91 3.76 11.45 -3.86
N GLY A 92 3.60 11.40 -2.53
CA GLY A 92 4.69 11.68 -1.59
C GLY A 92 5.82 10.65 -1.65
N ILE A 93 5.48 9.36 -1.65
CA ILE A 93 6.45 8.25 -1.74
C ILE A 93 7.29 8.35 -3.02
N GLY A 94 6.66 8.64 -4.16
CA GLY A 94 7.33 8.77 -5.46
C GLY A 94 8.44 9.81 -5.47
N GLY A 95 8.31 10.88 -4.67
CA GLY A 95 9.36 11.88 -4.49
C GLY A 95 10.42 11.50 -3.46
N ALA A 96 10.00 10.90 -2.35
CA ALA A 96 10.91 10.56 -1.25
C ALA A 96 12.03 9.61 -1.70
N VAL A 97 11.72 8.57 -2.47
CA VAL A 97 12.69 7.56 -2.91
C VAL A 97 13.88 8.18 -3.69
N PRO A 98 13.69 8.80 -4.87
CA PRO A 98 14.82 9.33 -5.66
C PRO A 98 15.57 10.47 -4.97
N ILE A 99 14.87 11.28 -4.17
CA ILE A 99 15.48 12.41 -3.45
C ILE A 99 16.40 11.90 -2.36
N VAL A 100 16.01 10.87 -1.60
CA VAL A 100 16.88 10.28 -0.56
C VAL A 100 18.16 9.72 -1.17
N PHE A 101 18.08 8.98 -2.27
CA PHE A 101 19.27 8.45 -2.95
C PHE A 101 20.20 9.57 -3.41
N SER A 102 19.64 10.64 -3.98
CA SER A 102 20.42 11.78 -4.48
C SER A 102 21.05 12.58 -3.34
N PHE A 103 20.25 12.91 -2.32
CA PHE A 103 20.70 13.64 -1.12
C PHE A 103 21.82 12.88 -0.41
N PHE A 104 21.63 11.59 -0.17
CA PHE A 104 22.64 10.77 0.49
C PHE A 104 23.91 10.68 -0.37
N ALA A 105 23.77 10.40 -1.66
CA ALA A 105 24.91 10.36 -2.57
C ALA A 105 25.73 11.66 -2.54
N GLU A 106 25.10 12.84 -2.50
CA GLU A 106 25.76 14.15 -2.49
C GLU A 106 26.53 14.48 -1.22
N THR A 107 26.12 13.93 -0.07
CA THR A 107 26.81 14.12 1.22
C THR A 107 28.01 13.17 1.40
N LEU A 108 28.09 12.13 0.56
CA LEU A 108 29.05 11.04 0.68
C LEU A 108 30.30 11.20 -0.19
N ALA A 109 31.43 10.75 0.35
CA ALA A 109 32.68 10.66 -0.39
C ALA A 109 32.59 9.63 -1.52
N ARG A 110 33.20 9.94 -2.68
CA ARG A 110 33.12 9.13 -3.91
C ARG A 110 33.55 7.67 -3.72
N GLU A 111 34.57 7.43 -2.90
CA GLU A 111 35.16 6.10 -2.66
C GLU A 111 34.19 5.16 -1.92
N LYS A 112 33.46 5.66 -0.92
CA LYS A 112 32.56 4.86 -0.09
C LYS A 112 31.08 4.96 -0.48
N ARG A 113 30.78 5.73 -1.53
CA ARG A 113 29.40 6.00 -1.94
C ARG A 113 28.63 4.71 -2.23
N GLY A 114 29.24 3.75 -2.93
CA GLY A 114 28.58 2.48 -3.27
C GLY A 114 28.22 1.65 -2.04
N GLU A 115 29.14 1.52 -1.09
CA GLU A 115 28.96 0.79 0.17
C GLU A 115 27.80 1.37 0.99
N HIS A 116 27.80 2.69 1.21
CA HIS A 116 26.76 3.34 2.00
C HIS A 116 25.41 3.35 1.27
N LEU A 117 25.38 3.46 -0.06
CA LEU A 117 24.14 3.36 -0.81
C LEU A 117 23.51 1.96 -0.70
N SER A 118 24.34 0.92 -0.61
CA SER A 118 23.88 -0.45 -0.31
C SER A 118 23.25 -0.55 1.08
N TRP A 119 23.83 0.10 2.10
CA TRP A 119 23.22 0.24 3.43
C TRP A 119 21.84 0.90 3.37
N LEU A 120 21.69 1.92 2.54
CA LEU A 120 20.40 2.59 2.34
C LEU A 120 19.34 1.63 1.78
N CYS A 121 19.72 0.79 0.80
CA CYS A 121 18.83 -0.27 0.28
C CYS A 121 18.48 -1.32 1.35
N MET A 122 19.39 -1.66 2.26
CA MET A 122 19.07 -2.56 3.37
C MET A 122 17.97 -1.99 4.28
N PHE A 123 18.02 -0.69 4.59
CA PHE A 123 16.98 -0.04 5.38
C PHE A 123 15.60 -0.02 4.71
N TRP A 124 15.54 -0.12 3.38
CA TRP A 124 14.28 -0.28 2.67
C TRP A 124 13.66 -1.66 2.96
N MET A 125 14.47 -2.73 2.89
CA MET A 125 14.01 -4.09 3.22
C MET A 125 13.67 -4.29 4.70
N ILE A 126 14.43 -3.66 5.61
CA ILE A 126 14.07 -3.62 7.04
C ILE A 126 12.68 -3.00 7.23
N GLY A 127 12.33 -2.00 6.42
CA GLY A 127 10.98 -1.44 6.39
C GLY A 127 9.91 -2.47 5.97
N GLY A 128 10.20 -3.28 4.94
CA GLY A 128 9.30 -4.37 4.53
C GLY A 128 9.11 -5.43 5.63
N ILE A 129 10.18 -5.80 6.34
CA ILE A 129 10.13 -6.74 7.47
C ILE A 129 9.35 -6.15 8.65
N TYR A 130 9.53 -4.85 8.92
CA TYR A 130 8.74 -4.15 9.92
C TYR A 130 7.25 -4.17 9.55
N ALA A 131 6.91 -3.87 8.29
CA ALA A 131 5.52 -3.91 7.82
C ALA A 131 4.91 -5.32 7.92
N SER A 132 5.62 -6.37 7.50
CA SER A 132 5.13 -7.75 7.58
C SER A 132 5.01 -8.24 9.03
N ALA A 133 5.95 -7.89 9.91
CA ALA A 133 5.89 -8.20 11.33
C ALA A 133 4.72 -7.49 12.03
N MET A 134 4.48 -6.21 11.74
CA MET A 134 3.35 -5.47 12.29
C MET A 134 2.00 -5.95 11.73
N ALA A 135 1.95 -6.33 10.45
CA ALA A 135 0.76 -6.95 9.85
C ALA A 135 0.42 -8.27 10.55
N TRP A 136 1.42 -9.13 10.74
CA TRP A 136 1.29 -10.39 11.47
C TRP A 136 0.89 -10.19 12.94
N ALA A 137 1.41 -9.17 13.62
CA ALA A 137 1.09 -8.92 15.03
C ALA A 137 -0.27 -8.26 15.27
N ILE A 138 -0.78 -7.46 14.32
CA ILE A 138 -1.96 -6.61 14.54
C ILE A 138 -3.21 -7.17 13.86
N ILE A 139 -3.09 -7.66 12.62
CA ILE A 139 -4.25 -8.04 11.79
C ILE A 139 -4.98 -9.29 12.34
N PRO A 140 -4.31 -10.41 12.69
CA PRO A 140 -4.98 -11.64 13.11
C PRO A 140 -5.43 -11.64 14.59
N HIS A 141 -5.03 -10.66 15.40
CA HIS A 141 -5.43 -10.60 16.81
C HIS A 141 -6.63 -9.66 17.00
N TYR A 142 -7.83 -10.24 17.07
CA TYR A 142 -9.14 -9.54 17.14
C TYR A 142 -9.37 -8.68 18.41
N GLY A 143 -8.45 -8.66 19.37
CA GLY A 143 -8.62 -7.95 20.65
C GLY A 143 -8.50 -6.42 20.58
N TRP A 144 -8.19 -5.84 19.42
CA TRP A 144 -7.96 -4.40 19.21
C TRP A 144 -9.03 -3.71 18.35
N SER A 145 -10.14 -4.38 18.05
CA SER A 145 -11.28 -3.71 17.40
C SER A 145 -12.02 -2.87 18.43
N PHE A 146 -11.71 -1.57 18.48
CA PHE A 146 -12.43 -0.62 19.31
C PHE A 146 -13.64 -0.10 18.52
N SER A 147 -14.84 -0.46 18.96
CA SER A 147 -16.07 0.15 18.44
C SER A 147 -16.28 1.48 19.16
N MET A 148 -16.10 2.61 18.48
CA MET A 148 -16.35 3.93 19.05
C MET A 148 -17.77 4.39 18.68
N GLY A 149 -18.75 3.82 19.40
CA GLY A 149 -20.18 4.08 19.19
C GLY A 149 -20.81 3.28 18.04
N SER A 150 -22.11 3.54 17.75
CA SER A 150 -22.92 2.77 16.79
C SER A 150 -22.55 2.97 15.31
N ALA A 151 -21.65 3.90 14.96
CA ALA A 151 -21.37 4.31 13.58
C ALA A 151 -19.90 4.14 13.13
N TYR A 152 -18.96 3.89 14.05
CA TYR A 152 -17.53 3.80 13.75
C TYR A 152 -16.93 2.48 14.26
N GLN A 153 -16.76 1.52 13.34
CA GLN A 153 -16.02 0.29 13.60
C GLN A 153 -14.55 0.49 13.22
N PHE A 154 -13.66 0.48 14.22
CA PHE A 154 -12.22 0.63 14.00
C PHE A 154 -11.58 -0.76 13.83
N HIS A 155 -11.57 -1.25 12.59
CA HIS A 155 -10.99 -2.57 12.27
C HIS A 155 -9.46 -2.59 12.42
N SER A 156 -8.90 -3.77 12.74
CA SER A 156 -7.47 -3.99 13.02
C SER A 156 -6.53 -3.49 11.91
N TRP A 157 -6.96 -3.53 10.64
CA TRP A 157 -6.17 -3.05 9.51
C TRP A 157 -5.96 -1.52 9.53
N ARG A 158 -6.89 -0.75 10.13
CA ARG A 158 -6.75 0.72 10.27
C ARG A 158 -5.70 1.05 11.32
N VAL A 159 -5.64 0.29 12.40
CA VAL A 159 -4.59 0.40 13.43
C VAL A 159 -3.22 0.08 12.82
N PHE A 160 -3.14 -0.97 12.01
CA PHE A 160 -1.92 -1.30 11.28
C PHE A 160 -1.40 -0.14 10.42
N VAL A 161 -2.28 0.52 9.65
CA VAL A 161 -1.91 1.70 8.85
C VAL A 161 -1.35 2.85 9.72
N VAL A 162 -1.96 3.10 10.88
CA VAL A 162 -1.49 4.14 11.81
C VAL A 162 -0.11 3.79 12.37
N VAL A 163 0.12 2.54 12.76
CA VAL A 163 1.42 2.08 13.28
C VAL A 163 2.50 2.20 12.20
N CYS A 164 2.16 1.91 10.95
CA CYS A 164 3.08 2.05 9.82
C CYS A 164 3.44 3.50 9.48
N ALA A 165 2.57 4.46 9.80
CA ALA A 165 2.87 5.88 9.64
C ALA A 165 3.89 6.41 10.69
N LEU A 166 4.08 5.72 11.83
CA LEU A 166 4.99 6.17 12.90
C LEU A 166 6.46 6.33 12.45
N PRO A 167 7.08 5.35 11.74
CA PRO A 167 8.37 5.54 11.09
C PRO A 167 8.48 6.80 10.23
N CYS A 168 7.39 7.18 9.56
CA CYS A 168 7.36 8.37 8.71
C CYS A 168 7.48 9.64 9.55
N VAL A 169 6.69 9.73 10.63
CA VAL A 169 6.73 10.86 11.57
C VAL A 169 8.11 10.99 12.20
N CYS A 170 8.69 9.89 12.67
CA CYS A 170 10.06 9.87 13.21
C CYS A 170 11.09 10.36 12.19
N ALA A 171 10.97 9.95 10.92
CA ALA A 171 11.87 10.37 9.86
C ALA A 171 11.72 11.86 9.50
N VAL A 172 10.50 12.39 9.47
CA VAL A 172 10.25 13.83 9.27
C VAL A 172 10.93 14.63 10.38
N VAL A 173 10.74 14.24 11.64
CA VAL A 173 11.39 14.89 12.79
C VAL A 173 12.92 14.82 12.66
N ALA A 174 13.48 13.64 12.35
CA ALA A 174 14.93 13.48 12.18
C ALA A 174 15.49 14.38 11.05
N LEU A 175 14.78 14.49 9.93
CA LEU A 175 15.18 15.33 8.79
C LEU A 175 15.20 16.83 9.09
N THR A 176 14.42 17.28 10.08
CA THR A 176 14.49 18.69 10.50
C THR A 176 15.86 19.06 11.09
N PHE A 177 16.60 18.10 11.67
CA PHE A 177 17.92 18.33 12.26
C PHE A 177 19.08 18.17 11.28
N ILE A 178 18.86 17.59 10.10
CA ILE A 178 19.89 17.35 9.10
C ILE A 178 20.06 18.61 8.24
N PRO A 179 21.29 19.06 7.93
CA PRO A 179 21.52 20.18 7.01
C PRO A 179 21.17 19.83 5.56
N GLU A 180 20.96 20.84 4.72
CA GLU A 180 20.72 20.68 3.29
C GLU A 180 21.99 20.22 2.54
N SER A 181 21.84 19.72 1.31
CA SER A 181 22.98 19.18 0.55
C SER A 181 24.04 20.27 0.24
N PRO A 182 25.33 20.02 0.48
CA PRO A 182 26.38 20.98 0.15
C PRO A 182 26.47 21.24 -1.36
N ARG A 183 26.11 20.26 -2.19
CA ARG A 183 26.09 20.42 -3.65
C ARG A 183 24.99 21.37 -4.10
N PHE A 184 23.81 21.26 -3.48
CA PHE A 184 22.70 22.19 -3.74
C PHE A 184 23.10 23.63 -3.47
N TYR A 185 23.73 23.91 -2.33
CA TYR A 185 24.17 25.27 -2.02
C TYR A 185 25.21 25.82 -2.99
N LEU A 186 26.11 24.97 -3.51
CA LEU A 186 27.04 25.38 -4.57
C LEU A 186 26.32 25.68 -5.90
N GLU A 187 25.26 24.94 -6.22
CA GLU A 187 24.42 25.15 -7.42
C GLU A 187 23.61 26.45 -7.33
N VAL A 188 23.12 26.81 -6.14
CA VAL A 188 22.36 28.05 -5.88
C VAL A 188 23.26 29.28 -5.71
N GLY A 189 24.59 29.10 -5.64
CA GLY A 189 25.55 30.20 -5.45
C GLY A 189 25.79 30.61 -3.99
N LYS A 190 25.25 29.85 -3.03
CA LYS A 190 25.43 30.07 -1.58
C LYS A 190 26.70 29.39 -1.06
N HIS A 191 27.85 29.93 -1.44
CA HIS A 191 29.15 29.29 -1.18
C HIS A 191 29.51 29.19 0.31
N ASP A 192 29.13 30.17 1.13
CA ASP A 192 29.43 30.17 2.56
C ASP A 192 28.68 29.05 3.31
N GLU A 193 27.39 28.88 3.01
CA GLU A 193 26.56 27.81 3.58
C GLU A 193 27.08 26.43 3.17
N ALA A 194 27.45 26.26 1.90
CA ALA A 194 28.07 25.04 1.42
C ALA A 194 29.38 24.72 2.14
N TRP A 195 30.22 25.75 2.36
CA TRP A 195 31.50 25.62 3.05
C TRP A 195 31.31 25.17 4.50
N MET A 196 30.37 25.79 5.23
CA MET A 196 30.10 25.44 6.62
C MET A 196 29.72 23.97 6.77
N ILE A 197 28.86 23.46 5.88
CA ILE A 197 28.40 22.07 5.92
C ILE A 197 29.53 21.11 5.55
N LEU A 198 30.31 21.41 4.51
CA LEU A 198 31.47 20.59 4.12
C LEU A 198 32.52 20.54 5.24
N LYS A 199 32.78 21.66 5.90
CA LYS A 199 33.66 21.72 7.07
C LYS A 199 33.12 20.87 8.22
N GLN A 200 31.83 20.98 8.52
CA GLN A 200 31.18 20.16 9.55
C GLN A 200 31.30 18.65 9.26
N ILE A 201 31.06 18.23 8.01
CA ILE A 201 31.21 16.84 7.57
C ILE A 201 32.67 16.40 7.70
N HIS A 202 33.62 17.23 7.25
CA HIS A 202 35.04 16.96 7.35
C HIS A 202 35.50 16.79 8.81
N ASP A 203 35.18 17.74 9.67
CA ASP A 203 35.59 17.74 11.08
C ASP A 203 34.99 16.53 11.83
N THR A 204 33.75 16.17 11.52
CA THR A 204 33.09 14.97 12.07
C THR A 204 33.80 13.69 11.63
N ASN A 205 34.11 13.58 10.33
CA ASN A 205 34.81 12.41 9.78
C ASN A 205 36.25 12.28 10.31
N MET A 206 36.96 13.40 10.48
CA MET A 206 38.32 13.41 10.99
C MET A 206 38.38 13.12 12.49
N ARG A 207 37.42 13.60 13.28
CA ARG A 207 37.25 13.20 14.69
C ARG A 207 36.98 11.70 14.82
N ALA A 208 36.10 11.14 13.99
CA ALA A 208 35.81 9.72 13.99
C ALA A 208 37.03 8.86 13.62
N ARG A 209 37.96 9.39 12.81
CA ARG A 209 39.23 8.73 12.44
C ARG A 209 40.38 8.99 13.43
N GLY A 210 40.16 9.77 14.49
CA GLY A 210 41.20 10.15 15.45
C GLY A 210 42.26 11.12 14.90
N GLN A 211 41.97 11.86 13.82
CA GLN A 211 42.90 12.81 13.18
C GLN A 211 42.29 14.23 13.09
N PRO A 212 41.92 14.88 14.21
CA PRO A 212 41.19 16.15 14.20
C PRO A 212 42.00 17.34 13.64
N GLU A 213 43.31 17.21 13.47
CA GLU A 213 44.21 18.30 13.07
C GLU A 213 44.25 18.57 11.56
N LYS A 214 43.69 17.69 10.73
CA LYS A 214 43.66 17.93 9.29
C LYS A 214 42.76 19.13 8.97
N VAL A 215 43.29 20.09 8.23
CA VAL A 215 42.54 21.28 7.82
C VAL A 215 41.79 20.98 6.52
N PHE A 216 40.51 21.37 6.47
CA PHE A 216 39.73 21.30 5.25
C PHE A 216 40.29 22.29 4.20
N THR A 217 40.82 21.78 3.09
CA THR A 217 41.35 22.57 1.98
C THR A 217 40.56 22.32 0.70
N VAL A 218 40.20 23.38 -0.01
CA VAL A 218 39.46 23.30 -1.28
C VAL A 218 40.39 23.65 -2.43
N ASN A 219 40.75 22.65 -3.23
CA ASN A 219 41.69 22.85 -4.35
C ASN A 219 41.00 23.35 -5.63
N ARG A 220 39.74 22.97 -5.86
CA ARG A 220 39.01 23.32 -7.08
C ARG A 220 37.50 23.20 -6.90
N ILE A 221 36.77 24.27 -7.18
CA ILE A 221 35.30 24.27 -7.24
C ILE A 221 34.91 24.31 -8.72
N LYS A 222 34.10 23.35 -9.16
CA LYS A 222 33.51 23.36 -10.50
C LYS A 222 32.04 23.73 -10.36
N ILE A 223 31.71 24.99 -10.61
CA ILE A 223 30.35 25.50 -10.49
C ILE A 223 29.61 25.18 -11.80
N PRO A 224 28.48 24.46 -11.78
CA PRO A 224 27.62 24.33 -12.95
C PRO A 224 26.99 25.70 -13.29
N LYS A 225 26.89 26.03 -14.58
CA LYS A 225 26.34 27.32 -15.05
C LYS A 225 24.88 27.49 -14.61
N GLN A 226 24.59 28.61 -13.97
CA GLN A 226 23.27 29.05 -13.51
C GLN A 226 22.42 29.47 -14.72
N ILE A 227 21.20 28.93 -14.87
CA ILE A 227 20.29 29.20 -16.00
C ILE A 227 19.14 30.15 -15.60
N ASP A 228 19.08 30.59 -14.34
CA ASP A 228 17.86 31.20 -13.77
C ASP A 228 17.69 32.71 -14.00
N GLU A 229 18.66 33.41 -14.61
CA GLU A 229 18.58 34.87 -14.83
C GLU A 229 17.42 35.32 -15.76
N LEU A 230 16.84 34.43 -16.57
CA LEU A 230 15.80 34.78 -17.55
C LEU A 230 14.36 34.75 -16.99
N VAL A 231 14.11 34.15 -15.82
CA VAL A 231 12.74 33.99 -15.28
C VAL A 231 12.34 35.15 -14.36
N GLU A 232 13.30 35.84 -13.74
CA GLU A 232 13.00 36.92 -12.78
C GLU A 232 12.52 38.22 -13.44
N MET A 233 12.96 38.54 -14.66
CA MET A 233 12.68 39.83 -15.31
C MET A 233 11.24 40.05 -15.82
N GLN A 234 10.40 39.01 -15.91
CA GLN A 234 9.04 39.12 -16.50
C GLN A 234 7.89 39.09 -15.48
N SER A 235 8.17 38.97 -14.17
CA SER A 235 7.16 38.68 -13.14
C SER A 235 6.53 39.90 -12.44
N GLU A 236 6.83 41.12 -12.86
CA GLU A 236 6.42 42.34 -12.13
C GLU A 236 5.04 42.89 -12.49
N THR A 237 4.40 42.47 -13.59
CA THR A 237 3.25 43.21 -14.16
C THR A 237 1.90 42.49 -14.17
N GLY A 238 1.70 41.43 -13.37
CA GLY A 238 0.49 40.59 -13.41
C GLY A 238 -0.26 40.43 -12.07
N ASN A 239 -1.57 40.10 -12.15
CA ASN A 239 -2.41 39.72 -11.00
C ASN A 239 -1.76 38.58 -10.18
N PRO A 240 -1.99 38.52 -8.85
CA PRO A 240 -1.32 37.56 -7.95
C PRO A 240 -1.55 36.09 -8.36
N VAL A 241 -2.77 35.75 -8.78
CA VAL A 241 -3.12 34.40 -9.26
C VAL A 241 -2.42 34.06 -10.58
N SER A 242 -2.38 35.00 -11.53
CA SER A 242 -1.66 34.81 -12.79
C SER A 242 -0.14 34.69 -12.60
N LYS A 243 0.41 35.38 -11.59
CA LYS A 243 1.83 35.30 -11.24
C LYS A 243 2.18 33.92 -10.67
N VAL A 244 1.33 33.36 -9.81
CA VAL A 244 1.50 31.99 -9.30
C VAL A 244 1.37 30.97 -10.43
N LEU A 245 0.34 31.06 -11.27
CA LEU A 245 0.15 30.17 -12.41
C LEU A 245 1.31 30.23 -13.41
N PHE A 246 1.80 31.44 -13.72
CA PHE A 246 2.94 31.63 -14.61
C PHE A 246 4.21 31.02 -14.01
N ARG A 247 4.45 31.26 -12.71
CA ARG A 247 5.60 30.68 -12.00
C ARG A 247 5.53 29.15 -12.00
N VAL A 248 4.40 28.55 -11.62
CA VAL A 248 4.19 27.09 -11.68
C VAL A 248 4.41 26.54 -13.10
N LYS A 249 3.90 27.23 -14.12
CA LYS A 249 4.06 26.80 -15.53
C LYS A 249 5.51 26.90 -16.00
N ALA A 250 6.23 27.97 -15.66
CA ALA A 250 7.65 28.13 -15.92
C ALA A 250 8.48 27.05 -15.18
N GLU A 251 8.13 26.76 -13.93
CA GLU A 251 8.80 25.72 -13.15
C GLU A 251 8.64 24.35 -13.78
N LEU A 252 7.39 23.97 -14.13
CA LEU A 252 7.06 22.72 -14.82
C LEU A 252 7.75 22.60 -16.18
N HIS A 253 7.82 23.71 -16.93
CA HIS A 253 8.54 23.73 -18.21
C HIS A 253 10.04 23.50 -18.02
N GLY A 254 10.65 24.11 -16.99
CA GLY A 254 12.04 23.84 -16.62
C GLY A 254 12.28 22.38 -16.24
N ILE A 255 11.37 21.77 -15.47
CA ILE A 255 11.44 20.34 -15.12
C ILE A 255 11.39 19.46 -16.38
N TRP A 256 10.48 19.77 -17.30
CA TRP A 256 10.35 19.08 -18.58
C TRP A 256 11.62 19.18 -19.43
N LEU A 257 12.25 20.35 -19.48
CA LEU A 257 13.52 20.54 -20.20
C LEU A 257 14.67 19.74 -19.58
N THR A 258 14.75 19.67 -18.25
CA THR A 258 15.74 18.83 -17.54
C THR A 258 15.53 17.35 -17.83
N PHE A 259 14.26 16.90 -17.84
CA PHE A 259 13.92 15.53 -18.24
C PHE A 259 14.36 15.22 -19.68
N LEU A 260 14.10 16.13 -20.62
CA LEU A 260 14.54 15.95 -22.01
C LEU A 260 16.07 15.92 -22.17
N LYS A 261 16.82 16.61 -21.30
CA LYS A 261 18.30 16.55 -21.30
C LYS A 261 18.81 15.13 -21.04
N CYS A 262 18.11 14.31 -20.26
CA CYS A 262 18.50 12.91 -20.01
C CYS A 262 18.51 12.06 -21.30
N PHE A 263 17.74 12.45 -22.31
CA PHE A 263 17.68 11.77 -23.62
C PHE A 263 18.64 12.37 -24.66
N ASN A 264 19.44 13.37 -24.28
CA ASN A 264 20.45 13.99 -25.14
C ASN A 264 21.87 13.47 -24.84
N TYR A 265 22.76 13.62 -25.81
CA TYR A 265 24.18 13.28 -25.67
C TYR A 265 24.84 14.18 -24.59
N PRO A 266 25.73 13.65 -23.71
CA PRO A 266 26.35 12.32 -23.70
C PRO A 266 25.65 11.27 -22.82
N VAL A 267 24.59 11.62 -22.10
CA VAL A 267 23.97 10.74 -21.08
C VAL A 267 22.89 9.80 -21.61
N LYS A 268 22.44 10.00 -22.86
CA LYS A 268 21.38 9.23 -23.53
C LYS A 268 21.57 7.71 -23.40
N ASP A 269 22.74 7.19 -23.78
CA ASP A 269 22.97 5.74 -23.85
C ASP A 269 22.91 5.09 -22.47
N ASN A 270 23.47 5.76 -21.45
CA ASN A 270 23.42 5.29 -20.07
C ASN A 270 21.99 5.35 -19.53
N THR A 271 21.24 6.39 -19.86
CA THR A 271 19.84 6.56 -19.43
C THR A 271 18.96 5.45 -20.02
N ILE A 272 19.09 5.13 -21.31
CA ILE A 272 18.31 4.06 -21.95
C ILE A 272 18.65 2.69 -21.34
N LYS A 273 19.94 2.39 -21.14
CA LYS A 273 20.37 1.13 -20.51
C LYS A 273 19.83 1.00 -19.09
N LEU A 274 19.93 2.06 -18.29
CA LEU A 274 19.40 2.07 -16.92
C LEU A 274 17.87 1.94 -16.91
N ALA A 275 17.16 2.59 -17.83
CA ALA A 275 15.70 2.47 -17.94
C ALA A 275 15.27 1.04 -18.25
N ILE A 276 15.95 0.34 -19.17
CA ILE A 276 15.66 -1.07 -19.48
C ILE A 276 15.89 -1.95 -18.25
N VAL A 277 17.04 -1.79 -17.58
CA VAL A 277 17.36 -2.58 -16.36
C VAL A 277 16.35 -2.32 -15.24
N TRP A 278 15.99 -1.07 -15.00
CA TRP A 278 15.01 -0.72 -13.98
C TRP A 278 13.60 -1.21 -14.33
N PHE A 279 13.22 -1.16 -15.60
CA PHE A 279 11.93 -1.67 -16.05
C PHE A 279 11.83 -3.18 -15.85
N THR A 280 12.83 -3.95 -16.29
CA THR A 280 12.82 -5.42 -16.12
C THR A 280 12.88 -5.82 -14.65
N LEU A 281 13.68 -5.13 -13.84
CA LEU A 281 13.76 -5.38 -12.40
C LEU A 281 12.45 -5.04 -11.68
N SER A 282 11.82 -3.91 -12.02
CA SER A 282 10.55 -3.49 -11.41
C SER A 282 9.39 -4.39 -11.83
N PHE A 283 9.34 -4.77 -13.11
CA PHE A 283 8.35 -5.72 -13.63
C PHE A 283 8.52 -7.10 -12.96
N GLY A 284 9.75 -7.58 -12.83
CA GLY A 284 10.03 -8.84 -12.15
C GLY A 284 9.65 -8.78 -10.67
N PHE A 285 10.11 -7.77 -9.94
CA PHE A 285 9.88 -7.68 -8.49
C PHE A 285 8.42 -7.36 -8.16
N TYR A 286 7.92 -6.20 -8.58
CA TYR A 286 6.57 -5.76 -8.23
C TYR A 286 5.50 -6.54 -9.01
N GLY A 287 5.72 -6.79 -10.30
CA GLY A 287 4.77 -7.51 -11.14
C GLY A 287 4.54 -8.94 -10.64
N LEU A 288 5.60 -9.72 -10.39
CA LEU A 288 5.43 -11.07 -9.84
C LEU A 288 4.92 -11.05 -8.40
N SER A 289 5.30 -10.07 -7.58
CA SER A 289 4.80 -9.99 -6.19
C SER A 289 3.29 -9.76 -6.09
N VAL A 290 2.71 -9.02 -7.04
CA VAL A 290 1.26 -8.76 -7.10
C VAL A 290 0.54 -9.89 -7.85
N TRP A 291 1.14 -10.41 -8.93
CA TRP A 291 0.54 -11.44 -9.77
C TRP A 291 0.52 -12.81 -9.09
N PHE A 292 1.57 -13.19 -8.36
CA PHE A 292 1.70 -14.54 -7.80
C PHE A 292 0.61 -14.88 -6.77
N PRO A 293 0.28 -14.02 -5.78
CA PRO A 293 -0.84 -14.27 -4.87
C PRO A 293 -2.19 -14.37 -5.58
N ASP A 294 -2.42 -13.54 -6.61
CA ASP A 294 -3.67 -13.55 -7.38
C ASP A 294 -3.83 -14.83 -8.20
N VAL A 295 -2.75 -15.31 -8.82
CA VAL A 295 -2.72 -16.62 -9.50
C VAL A 295 -2.95 -17.76 -8.52
N ILE A 296 -2.31 -17.75 -7.34
CA ILE A 296 -2.55 -18.78 -6.32
C ILE A 296 -4.01 -18.75 -5.89
N LYS A 297 -4.57 -17.56 -5.63
CA LYS A 297 -5.98 -17.40 -5.27
C LYS A 297 -6.90 -17.95 -6.37
N HIS A 298 -6.59 -17.67 -7.64
CA HIS A 298 -7.34 -18.20 -8.77
C HIS A 298 -7.24 -19.74 -8.86
N LEU A 299 -6.03 -20.30 -8.74
CA LEU A 299 -5.82 -21.75 -8.75
C LEU A 299 -6.52 -22.44 -7.58
N GLN A 300 -6.48 -21.84 -6.39
CA GLN A 300 -7.22 -22.32 -5.22
C GLN A 300 -8.73 -22.23 -5.43
N ALA A 301 -9.23 -21.17 -6.06
CA ALA A 301 -10.64 -21.02 -6.41
C ALA A 301 -11.07 -22.07 -7.44
N ASP A 302 -10.24 -22.36 -8.45
CA ASP A 302 -10.50 -23.42 -9.44
C ASP A 302 -10.48 -24.80 -8.78
N GLU A 303 -9.50 -25.08 -7.91
CA GLU A 303 -9.43 -26.34 -7.16
C GLU A 303 -10.64 -26.49 -6.23
N TYR A 304 -11.03 -25.41 -5.54
CA TYR A 304 -12.22 -25.37 -4.71
C TYR A 304 -13.47 -25.65 -5.55
N ALA A 305 -13.65 -24.96 -6.68
CA ALA A 305 -14.77 -25.19 -7.60
C ALA A 305 -14.80 -26.62 -8.16
N SER A 306 -13.64 -27.25 -8.38
CA SER A 306 -13.57 -28.64 -8.84
C SER A 306 -14.06 -29.66 -7.81
N LYS A 307 -14.02 -29.31 -6.51
CA LYS A 307 -14.46 -30.14 -5.39
C LYS A 307 -15.93 -29.90 -5.00
N VAL A 308 -16.70 -29.17 -5.81
CA VAL A 308 -18.12 -28.90 -5.56
C VAL A 308 -18.89 -30.20 -5.49
N LYS A 309 -19.63 -30.41 -4.39
CA LYS A 309 -20.55 -31.53 -4.26
C LYS A 309 -21.91 -31.13 -4.79
N THR A 310 -22.40 -31.84 -5.80
CA THR A 310 -23.73 -31.60 -6.35
C THR A 310 -24.69 -32.63 -5.79
N HIS A 311 -25.77 -32.13 -5.22
CA HIS A 311 -26.83 -32.87 -4.57
C HIS A 311 -28.13 -32.58 -5.32
N ALA A 312 -28.79 -33.62 -5.85
CA ALA A 312 -29.94 -33.43 -6.73
C ALA A 312 -31.14 -34.24 -6.25
N ASN A 313 -32.33 -33.62 -6.30
CA ASN A 313 -33.61 -34.22 -5.89
C ASN A 313 -33.59 -34.78 -4.47
N GLU A 314 -32.92 -34.09 -3.56
CA GLU A 314 -32.89 -34.48 -2.15
C GLU A 314 -34.22 -34.14 -1.49
N ARG A 315 -34.71 -35.03 -0.64
CA ARG A 315 -35.83 -34.76 0.24
C ARG A 315 -35.37 -35.00 1.68
N ILE A 316 -35.29 -33.93 2.45
CA ILE A 316 -34.84 -33.94 3.83
C ILE A 316 -36.02 -33.46 4.68
N GLU A 317 -36.31 -34.21 5.73
CA GLU A 317 -37.43 -33.93 6.61
C GLU A 317 -36.99 -34.09 8.06
N ASP A 318 -37.49 -33.19 8.93
CA ASP A 318 -37.30 -33.21 10.38
C ASP A 318 -35.81 -33.28 10.81
N PHE A 319 -34.89 -32.67 10.04
CA PHE A 319 -33.47 -32.66 10.33
C PHE A 319 -32.99 -31.33 10.93
N THR A 320 -32.01 -31.40 11.83
CA THR A 320 -31.37 -30.20 12.40
C THR A 320 -29.92 -30.09 11.92
N PHE A 321 -29.65 -29.10 11.08
CA PHE A 321 -28.32 -28.73 10.64
C PHE A 321 -27.65 -27.84 11.69
N ASN A 322 -26.59 -28.36 12.30
CA ASN A 322 -25.76 -27.67 13.30
C ASN A 322 -24.27 -27.61 12.91
N PHE A 323 -23.97 -27.81 11.62
CA PHE A 323 -22.62 -27.83 11.07
C PHE A 323 -22.53 -26.98 9.81
N THR A 324 -21.33 -26.49 9.51
CA THR A 324 -21.07 -25.65 8.33
C THR A 324 -21.22 -26.46 7.05
N LEU A 325 -22.02 -25.96 6.11
CA LEU A 325 -22.09 -26.48 4.75
C LEU A 325 -21.14 -25.66 3.87
N GLU A 326 -20.22 -26.35 3.19
CA GLU A 326 -19.20 -25.73 2.36
C GLU A 326 -19.16 -26.37 0.97
N ASN A 327 -19.16 -25.54 -0.07
CA ASN A 327 -18.93 -25.93 -1.47
C ASN A 327 -19.95 -26.93 -2.03
N GLN A 328 -21.24 -26.65 -1.87
CA GLN A 328 -22.32 -27.56 -2.27
C GLN A 328 -23.32 -26.87 -3.18
N ILE A 329 -23.83 -27.60 -4.16
CA ILE A 329 -24.95 -27.17 -5.00
C ILE A 329 -26.08 -28.16 -4.80
N HIS A 330 -27.21 -27.68 -4.27
CA HIS A 330 -28.43 -28.46 -4.10
C HIS A 330 -29.44 -28.06 -5.18
N THR A 331 -29.84 -29.01 -6.02
CA THR A 331 -30.82 -28.80 -7.10
C THR A 331 -32.10 -29.59 -6.84
N ASN A 332 -33.26 -28.97 -7.06
CA ASN A 332 -34.58 -29.57 -6.84
C ASN A 332 -34.73 -30.20 -5.43
N GLY A 333 -34.14 -29.58 -4.42
CA GLY A 333 -34.20 -30.07 -3.04
C GLY A 333 -35.53 -29.71 -2.39
N VAL A 334 -36.07 -30.60 -1.55
CA VAL A 334 -37.27 -30.36 -0.75
C VAL A 334 -36.91 -30.54 0.72
N PHE A 335 -36.99 -29.45 1.47
CA PHE A 335 -36.66 -29.37 2.90
C PHE A 335 -37.95 -29.12 3.68
N ILE A 336 -38.32 -30.01 4.59
CA ILE A 336 -39.60 -29.94 5.32
C ILE A 336 -39.35 -30.05 6.82
N ASN A 337 -39.85 -29.09 7.59
CA ASN A 337 -39.67 -29.03 9.05
C ASN A 337 -38.20 -29.00 9.53
N ASP A 338 -37.27 -28.66 8.64
CA ASP A 338 -35.84 -28.65 8.97
C ASP A 338 -35.43 -27.40 9.78
N ARG A 339 -34.41 -27.57 10.62
CA ARG A 339 -33.83 -26.49 11.45
C ARG A 339 -32.38 -26.26 11.12
N PHE A 340 -32.01 -25.04 10.76
CA PHE A 340 -30.65 -24.58 10.52
C PHE A 340 -30.24 -23.69 11.69
N VAL A 341 -29.41 -24.19 12.61
CA VAL A 341 -29.13 -23.53 13.90
C VAL A 341 -27.62 -23.32 14.07
N SER A 342 -27.22 -22.08 14.35
CA SER A 342 -25.84 -21.67 14.62
C SER A 342 -24.84 -22.22 13.60
N MET A 343 -25.21 -22.15 12.32
CA MET A 343 -24.44 -22.72 11.23
C MET A 343 -24.07 -21.69 10.16
N LYS A 344 -23.13 -22.06 9.29
CA LYS A 344 -22.62 -21.19 8.23
C LYS A 344 -22.79 -21.87 6.87
N PHE A 345 -23.23 -21.09 5.88
CA PHE A 345 -23.19 -21.47 4.47
C PHE A 345 -21.96 -20.82 3.81
N LYS A 346 -21.03 -21.62 3.28
CA LYS A 346 -19.88 -21.11 2.51
C LYS A 346 -19.93 -21.63 1.08
N SER A 347 -20.13 -20.74 0.13
CA SER A 347 -20.24 -21.08 -1.30
C SER A 347 -21.28 -22.18 -1.57
N VAL A 348 -22.43 -22.12 -0.88
CA VAL A 348 -23.54 -23.06 -1.04
C VAL A 348 -24.61 -22.43 -1.91
N THR A 349 -25.04 -23.12 -2.97
CA THR A 349 -26.11 -22.63 -3.84
C THR A 349 -27.28 -23.60 -3.86
N PHE A 350 -28.47 -23.09 -3.57
CA PHE A 350 -29.72 -23.82 -3.73
C PHE A 350 -30.40 -23.35 -5.02
N ILE A 351 -30.84 -24.29 -5.86
CA ILE A 351 -31.46 -24.02 -7.16
C ILE A 351 -32.75 -24.84 -7.25
N ASP A 352 -33.87 -24.17 -7.57
CA ASP A 352 -35.17 -24.82 -7.74
C ASP A 352 -35.62 -25.62 -6.50
N SER A 353 -35.17 -25.20 -5.31
CA SER A 353 -35.41 -25.91 -4.05
C SER A 353 -36.57 -25.28 -3.27
N THR A 354 -37.32 -26.11 -2.55
CA THR A 354 -38.45 -25.70 -1.71
C THR A 354 -38.13 -25.93 -0.24
N PHE A 355 -38.36 -24.90 0.58
CA PHE A 355 -38.22 -24.94 2.03
C PHE A 355 -39.59 -24.73 2.66
N GLN A 356 -40.12 -25.73 3.35
CA GLN A 356 -41.44 -25.69 3.97
C GLN A 356 -41.34 -25.84 5.49
N ASN A 357 -41.88 -24.88 6.23
CA ASN A 357 -41.86 -24.85 7.69
C ASN A 357 -40.44 -24.98 8.28
N CYS A 358 -39.45 -24.37 7.62
CA CYS A 358 -38.05 -24.41 8.02
C CYS A 358 -37.69 -23.27 8.98
N TYR A 359 -36.78 -23.53 9.92
CA TYR A 359 -36.31 -22.54 10.90
C TYR A 359 -34.83 -22.23 10.69
N PHE A 360 -34.48 -20.96 10.47
CA PHE A 360 -33.10 -20.48 10.33
C PHE A 360 -32.76 -19.59 11.52
N ASP A 361 -31.88 -20.08 12.41
CA ASP A 361 -31.46 -19.41 13.63
C ASP A 361 -29.95 -19.19 13.63
N ASP A 362 -29.54 -17.92 13.73
CA ASP A 362 -28.12 -17.51 13.76
C ASP A 362 -27.31 -18.04 12.58
N VAL A 363 -27.92 -18.02 11.39
CA VAL A 363 -27.30 -18.49 10.15
C VAL A 363 -26.56 -17.37 9.45
N THR A 364 -25.31 -17.63 9.06
CA THR A 364 -24.47 -16.67 8.31
C THR A 364 -24.04 -17.28 6.98
N SER A 365 -24.05 -16.50 5.91
CA SER A 365 -23.90 -17.00 4.54
C SER A 365 -22.90 -16.16 3.73
N VAL A 366 -21.84 -16.81 3.25
CA VAL A 366 -20.75 -16.20 2.47
C VAL A 366 -20.73 -16.82 1.09
N GLY A 367 -20.79 -15.98 0.04
CA GLY A 367 -20.79 -16.44 -1.36
C GLY A 367 -21.92 -17.43 -1.71
N SER A 368 -22.96 -17.48 -0.88
CA SER A 368 -24.05 -18.46 -0.97
C SER A 368 -25.32 -17.79 -1.47
N TYR A 369 -26.08 -18.50 -2.31
CA TYR A 369 -27.23 -17.95 -3.02
C TYR A 369 -28.40 -18.94 -3.08
N PHE A 370 -29.61 -18.40 -3.04
CA PHE A 370 -30.84 -19.14 -3.30
C PHE A 370 -31.41 -18.65 -4.63
N ARG A 371 -31.52 -19.55 -5.61
CA ARG A 371 -31.95 -19.22 -6.97
C ARG A 371 -33.24 -19.98 -7.28
N ASN A 372 -34.28 -19.24 -7.66
CA ASN A 372 -35.58 -19.83 -7.98
C ASN A 372 -36.12 -20.77 -6.87
N CYS A 373 -35.83 -20.42 -5.62
CA CYS A 373 -36.25 -21.21 -4.47
C CYS A 373 -37.60 -20.70 -3.94
N THR A 374 -38.37 -21.59 -3.30
CA THR A 374 -39.65 -21.23 -2.68
C THR A 374 -39.58 -21.46 -1.18
N PHE A 375 -39.79 -20.44 -0.38
CA PHE A 375 -39.85 -20.51 1.07
C PHE A 375 -41.31 -20.38 1.52
N ILE A 376 -41.84 -21.40 2.18
CA ILE A 376 -43.22 -21.47 2.66
C ILE A 376 -43.16 -21.62 4.18
N GLU A 377 -43.73 -20.64 4.90
CA GLU A 377 -43.76 -20.66 6.38
C GLU A 377 -42.36 -20.78 7.01
N ALA A 378 -41.35 -20.17 6.39
CA ALA A 378 -39.99 -20.18 6.91
C ALA A 378 -39.79 -19.08 7.97
N PHE A 379 -39.00 -19.36 9.00
CA PHE A 379 -38.66 -18.40 10.05
C PHE A 379 -37.18 -18.07 10.00
N PHE A 380 -36.85 -16.79 9.85
CA PHE A 380 -35.48 -16.29 9.84
C PHE A 380 -35.22 -15.44 11.08
N TYR A 381 -34.25 -15.85 11.90
CA TYR A 381 -33.85 -15.15 13.12
C TYR A 381 -32.34 -14.95 13.17
N ASN A 382 -31.90 -13.70 13.33
CA ASN A 382 -30.49 -13.34 13.42
C ASN A 382 -29.66 -13.85 12.21
N THR A 383 -30.26 -13.78 11.01
CA THR A 383 -29.64 -14.25 9.77
C THR A 383 -29.17 -13.10 8.89
N ASP A 384 -28.22 -13.39 8.01
CA ASP A 384 -27.75 -12.47 6.97
C ASP A 384 -28.37 -12.77 5.58
N ILE A 385 -29.46 -13.53 5.55
CA ILE A 385 -30.21 -13.90 4.34
C ILE A 385 -31.23 -12.80 4.06
N ASP A 386 -30.96 -12.02 3.02
CA ASP A 386 -31.80 -10.91 2.56
C ASP A 386 -32.17 -11.05 1.08
N ASP A 387 -32.95 -10.10 0.57
CA ASP A 387 -33.39 -10.08 -0.84
C ASP A 387 -32.22 -10.11 -1.84
N SER A 388 -31.01 -9.69 -1.46
CA SER A 388 -29.83 -9.74 -2.33
C SER A 388 -29.34 -11.17 -2.59
N LYS A 389 -29.54 -12.06 -1.61
CA LYS A 389 -29.16 -13.48 -1.67
C LYS A 389 -30.28 -14.37 -2.21
N LEU A 390 -31.53 -13.92 -2.12
CA LEU A 390 -32.73 -14.57 -2.66
C LEU A 390 -32.98 -14.12 -4.11
N ARG A 391 -32.33 -14.76 -5.08
CA ARG A 391 -32.46 -14.42 -6.50
C ARG A 391 -33.66 -15.11 -7.13
N ASN A 392 -34.63 -14.34 -7.62
CA ASN A 392 -35.87 -14.86 -8.22
C ASN A 392 -36.57 -15.90 -7.33
N SER A 393 -36.46 -15.76 -6.00
CA SER A 393 -37.03 -16.72 -5.05
C SER A 393 -38.30 -16.14 -4.44
N GLU A 394 -39.29 -16.99 -4.21
CA GLU A 394 -40.58 -16.60 -3.63
C GLU A 394 -40.60 -16.88 -2.14
N VAL A 395 -41.06 -15.92 -1.34
CA VAL A 395 -41.16 -16.02 0.11
C VAL A 395 -42.62 -15.85 0.50
N ILE A 396 -43.24 -16.94 0.95
CA ILE A 396 -44.67 -17.04 1.24
C ILE A 396 -44.85 -17.27 2.74
N ASN A 397 -45.62 -16.39 3.39
CA ASN A 397 -45.98 -16.48 4.81
C ASN A 397 -44.77 -16.70 5.77
N SER A 398 -43.61 -16.13 5.43
CA SER A 398 -42.37 -16.27 6.19
C SER A 398 -42.05 -15.00 6.97
N THR A 399 -41.32 -15.11 8.09
CA THR A 399 -41.00 -13.96 8.96
C THR A 399 -39.49 -13.76 9.11
N PHE A 400 -39.06 -12.50 9.13
CA PHE A 400 -37.67 -12.10 9.35
C PHE A 400 -37.54 -11.28 10.64
N HIS A 401 -36.68 -11.72 11.55
CA HIS A 401 -36.43 -11.06 12.83
C HIS A 401 -34.92 -10.87 13.07
N HIS A 402 -34.51 -9.66 13.50
CA HIS A 402 -33.11 -9.31 13.80
C HIS A 402 -32.12 -9.57 12.64
N ASN A 403 -32.43 -9.14 11.42
CA ASN A 403 -31.50 -9.33 10.29
C ASN A 403 -30.13 -8.71 10.54
N LYS A 404 -29.07 -9.49 10.27
CA LYS A 404 -27.69 -9.02 10.24
C LYS A 404 -27.46 -8.21 8.97
N THR A 405 -27.54 -6.89 9.06
CA THR A 405 -27.26 -5.98 7.94
C THR A 405 -25.79 -5.58 7.88
N GLY A 406 -25.16 -5.70 6.70
CA GLY A 406 -23.75 -5.31 6.45
C GLY A 406 -22.87 -6.49 6.02
N CYS A 407 -21.66 -6.23 5.49
CA CYS A 407 -20.68 -7.30 5.29
C CYS A 407 -20.26 -7.86 6.64
N GLN A 408 -20.77 -9.05 6.97
CA GLN A 408 -20.24 -9.83 8.07
C GLN A 408 -18.83 -10.30 7.65
N MET A 409 -17.80 -9.71 8.26
CA MET A 409 -16.44 -10.20 8.11
C MET A 409 -16.32 -11.54 8.85
N THR A 410 -16.62 -12.66 8.20
CA THR A 410 -16.34 -13.97 8.80
C THR A 410 -14.87 -14.30 8.56
N PHE A 411 -14.02 -13.87 9.48
CA PHE A 411 -12.61 -14.26 9.55
C PHE A 411 -12.45 -15.68 10.16
N ASP A 412 -13.36 -16.63 9.96
CA ASP A 412 -13.11 -18.01 10.43
C ASP A 412 -11.97 -18.71 9.65
N ASP A 413 -11.43 -18.03 8.64
CA ASP A 413 -10.12 -18.27 8.04
C ASP A 413 -8.95 -17.70 8.88
N ASP A 414 -9.16 -17.35 10.16
CA ASP A 414 -8.15 -16.76 11.07
C ASP A 414 -6.84 -17.57 11.10
N TYR A 415 -6.93 -18.90 10.96
CA TYR A 415 -5.74 -19.74 10.82
C TYR A 415 -5.03 -19.48 9.48
N SER A 416 -5.76 -19.50 8.35
CA SER A 416 -5.17 -19.32 7.02
C SER A 416 -4.61 -17.90 6.83
N ALA A 417 -5.32 -16.87 7.29
CA ALA A 417 -4.85 -15.48 7.25
C ALA A 417 -3.58 -15.28 8.10
N TYR A 418 -3.54 -15.80 9.34
CA TYR A 418 -2.35 -15.78 10.19
C TYR A 418 -1.15 -16.42 9.48
N TRP A 419 -1.34 -17.59 8.86
CA TRP A 419 -0.28 -18.27 8.11
C TRP A 419 0.15 -17.49 6.87
N VAL A 420 -0.75 -16.82 6.16
CA VAL A 420 -0.42 -15.98 5.00
C VAL A 420 0.50 -14.82 5.42
N TYR A 421 0.17 -14.09 6.50
CA TYR A 421 1.03 -13.01 6.99
C TYR A 421 2.36 -13.53 7.54
N PHE A 422 2.36 -14.68 8.23
CA PHE A 422 3.57 -15.31 8.75
C PHE A 422 4.51 -15.82 7.64
N VAL A 423 3.97 -16.47 6.60
CA VAL A 423 4.75 -16.91 5.44
C VAL A 423 5.33 -15.70 4.69
N ASN A 424 4.58 -14.62 4.56
CA ASN A 424 5.08 -13.39 3.95
C ASN A 424 6.20 -12.75 4.81
N PHE A 425 6.04 -12.74 6.14
CA PHE A 425 7.11 -12.33 7.06
C PHE A 425 8.38 -13.17 6.86
N LEU A 426 8.29 -14.50 6.87
CA LEU A 426 9.42 -15.39 6.60
C LEU A 426 10.03 -15.17 5.21
N GLY A 427 9.20 -14.95 4.19
CA GLY A 427 9.64 -14.64 2.83
C GLY A 427 10.44 -13.34 2.77
N THR A 428 9.96 -12.27 3.41
CA THR A 428 10.69 -10.99 3.49
C THR A 428 11.99 -11.11 4.29
N LEU A 429 12.00 -11.92 5.35
CA LEU A 429 13.19 -12.20 6.14
C LEU A 429 14.26 -12.94 5.34
N ALA A 430 13.86 -13.86 4.45
CA ALA A 430 14.75 -14.63 3.58
C ALA A 430 15.50 -13.79 2.53
N VAL A 431 15.11 -12.53 2.29
CA VAL A 431 15.79 -11.63 1.35
C VAL A 431 17.02 -10.94 1.98
N LEU A 432 17.08 -10.80 3.31
CA LEU A 432 18.19 -10.15 4.01
C LEU A 432 19.58 -10.77 3.74
N PRO A 433 19.76 -12.10 3.76
CA PRO A 433 21.05 -12.72 3.50
C PRO A 433 21.61 -12.37 2.11
N GLY A 434 20.76 -12.27 1.09
CA GLY A 434 21.19 -11.91 -0.27
C GLY A 434 21.80 -10.52 -0.35
N ILE A 435 21.25 -9.56 0.40
CA ILE A 435 21.72 -8.17 0.41
C ILE A 435 22.98 -8.03 1.27
N LEU A 436 23.07 -8.77 2.37
CA LEU A 436 24.30 -8.87 3.17
C LEU A 436 25.45 -9.45 2.34
N CYS A 437 25.20 -10.51 1.55
CA CYS A 437 26.20 -11.07 0.63
C CYS A 437 26.66 -10.08 -0.44
N LEU A 438 25.72 -9.30 -1.02
CA LEU A 438 26.05 -8.21 -1.93
C LEU A 438 26.98 -7.20 -1.26
N HIS A 439 26.68 -6.77 -0.04
CA HIS A 439 27.52 -5.84 0.70
C HIS A 439 28.95 -6.36 0.89
N PHE A 440 29.11 -7.63 1.33
CA PHE A 440 30.44 -8.22 1.50
C PHE A 440 31.25 -8.25 0.19
N SER A 441 30.60 -8.30 -0.96
CA SER A 441 31.25 -8.23 -2.27
C SER A 441 31.75 -6.83 -2.64
N TRP A 442 31.18 -5.76 -2.07
CA TRP A 442 31.61 -4.38 -2.32
C TRP A 442 32.69 -3.89 -1.33
N THR A 443 32.84 -4.58 -0.19
CA THR A 443 33.88 -4.28 0.81
C THR A 443 35.24 -4.94 0.52
N LYS A 444 35.32 -5.80 -0.51
CA LYS A 444 36.57 -6.34 -1.07
C LYS A 444 36.91 -5.58 -2.34
#